data_AF-A0AAV8WES6-F1
#
_entry.id   AF-A0AAV8WES6-F1
#
_cell.length_a   1.000
_cell.length_b   1.000
_cell.length_c   1.000
_cell.angle_alpha   90.00
_cell.angle_beta   90.00
_cell.angle_gamma   90.00
#
_symmetry.space_group_name_H-M   'P 1'
#
loop_
_entity.id
_entity.type
_entity.pdbx_description
1 polymer ?
#
loop_
_entity_poly.entity_id
_entity_poly.type
_entity_poly.pdbx_seq_one_letter_code
_entity_poly.pdbx_strand_id
1 'polypeptide(L)'
;MRRAQEEMKANQEELKHKLEDKLQEMKTTIEDSNTKFENKLIEFEEAVEEEINQVKEEVKEDKKEIKNVAATKIKVPTYDGKVSWNTYLRQFEAVVRNWREEEKATSLIAALRGEALEVLRTIPEGSQDYKAVTSALEKRYGDAHLQHVYQAQLRNRKRRFEETLQQYEADVSRMVNLAYPTAPAEVIEQLSVNSFVDGLRDPEINQLVRLARHKTISEALAQALEIEAAKKASRFAIHPYQGRDKKMKTTDGNLIDLLLELLQQFKNGQNLGRCAEGHVRRRCPQTGSLLKVPGPSTSQVRQIRVYTRQNQDVKMKKTHTYLDDWMYPILEKNRRHSKNSTFNKTRGIRCWTCGAEGHLRSRCPQSNSDGENPGGSYITI
;
A
#
# COMPACT_ATOMS: atom_id res chain seq x y z
N MET A 1 72.93 -87.36 48.76
CA MET A 1 71.60 -87.84 48.35
C MET A 1 70.49 -87.40 49.31
N ARG A 2 70.48 -87.81 50.59
CA ARG A 2 69.41 -87.42 51.55
C ARG A 2 69.23 -85.91 51.78
N ARG A 3 70.31 -85.16 52.08
CA ARG A 3 70.25 -83.70 52.29
C ARG A 3 69.70 -82.93 51.08
N ALA A 4 70.12 -83.30 49.87
CA ALA A 4 69.63 -82.69 48.64
C ALA A 4 68.13 -82.94 48.39
N GLN A 5 67.59 -84.07 48.85
CA GLN A 5 66.15 -84.36 48.78
C GLN A 5 65.35 -83.59 49.84
N GLU A 6 65.92 -83.35 51.02
CA GLU A 6 65.31 -82.55 52.09
C GLU A 6 65.26 -81.06 51.72
N GLU A 7 66.35 -80.51 51.16
CA GLU A 7 66.37 -79.13 50.64
C GLU A 7 65.38 -78.94 49.48
N MET A 8 65.27 -79.91 48.57
CA MET A 8 64.35 -79.84 47.44
C MET A 8 62.88 -79.90 47.90
N LYS A 9 62.57 -80.67 48.95
CA LYS A 9 61.24 -80.69 49.58
C LYS A 9 60.92 -79.38 50.30
N ALA A 10 61.87 -78.85 51.07
CA ALA A 10 61.70 -77.57 51.75
C ALA A 10 61.44 -76.43 50.75
N ASN A 11 62.18 -76.39 49.64
CA ASN A 11 61.97 -75.41 48.57
C ASN A 11 60.61 -75.59 47.86
N GLN A 12 60.13 -76.83 47.71
CA GLN A 12 58.79 -77.10 47.17
C GLN A 12 57.67 -76.64 48.11
N GLU A 13 57.83 -76.84 49.41
CA GLU A 13 56.86 -76.37 50.42
C GLU A 13 56.84 -74.83 50.51
N GLU A 14 58.01 -74.18 50.46
CA GLU A 14 58.10 -72.73 50.43
C GLU A 14 57.48 -72.13 49.15
N LEU A 15 57.70 -72.77 47.99
CA LEU A 15 57.09 -72.35 46.73
C LEU A 15 55.57 -72.52 46.74
N LYS A 16 55.05 -73.60 47.34
CA LYS A 16 53.61 -73.81 47.51
C LYS A 16 52.98 -72.75 48.40
N HIS A 17 53.60 -72.43 49.54
CA HIS A 17 53.09 -71.39 50.43
C HIS A 17 53.05 -70.02 49.73
N LYS A 18 54.11 -69.65 49.00
CA LYS A 18 54.13 -68.41 48.19
C LYS A 18 53.07 -68.39 47.09
N LEU A 19 52.73 -69.56 46.53
CA LEU A 19 51.68 -69.67 45.51
C LEU A 19 50.29 -69.49 46.14
N GLU A 20 50.06 -70.08 47.31
CA GLU A 20 48.82 -69.96 48.08
C GLU A 20 48.60 -68.52 48.57
N ASP A 21 49.64 -67.87 49.08
CA ASP A 21 49.59 -66.46 49.50
C ASP A 21 49.18 -65.55 48.32
N LYS A 22 49.80 -65.74 47.15
CA LYS A 22 49.46 -64.97 45.94
C LYS A 22 48.05 -65.27 45.42
N LEU A 23 47.59 -66.52 45.52
CA LEU A 23 46.23 -66.90 45.16
C LEU A 23 45.21 -66.22 46.09
N GLN A 24 45.52 -66.15 47.39
CA GLN A 24 44.67 -65.49 48.36
C GLN A 24 44.63 -63.97 48.14
N GLU A 25 45.77 -63.34 47.88
CA GLU A 25 45.87 -61.90 47.57
C GLU A 25 45.10 -61.54 46.28
N MET A 26 45.24 -62.36 45.23
CA MET A 26 44.51 -62.19 43.99
C MET A 26 43.00 -62.36 44.19
N LYS A 27 42.59 -63.31 45.04
CA LYS A 27 41.18 -63.52 45.36
C LYS A 27 40.57 -62.32 46.08
N THR A 28 41.26 -61.76 47.07
CA THR A 28 40.77 -60.56 47.76
C THR A 28 40.70 -59.35 46.83
N THR A 29 41.66 -59.16 45.92
CA THR A 29 41.58 -58.07 44.94
C THR A 29 40.42 -58.20 43.96
N ILE A 30 40.08 -59.44 43.56
CA ILE A 30 38.91 -59.70 42.72
C ILE A 30 37.62 -59.42 43.49
N GLU A 31 37.52 -59.85 44.75
CA GLU A 31 36.36 -59.57 45.61
C GLU A 31 36.17 -58.07 45.85
N ASP A 32 37.24 -57.33 46.13
CA ASP A 32 37.21 -55.87 46.28
C ASP A 32 36.82 -55.15 44.97
N SER A 33 37.30 -55.66 43.83
CA SER A 33 36.93 -55.10 42.53
C SER A 33 35.47 -55.37 42.20
N ASN A 34 34.97 -56.58 42.47
CA ASN A 34 33.58 -56.96 42.22
C ASN A 34 32.61 -56.14 43.07
N THR A 35 32.89 -55.98 44.37
CA THR A 35 32.06 -55.13 45.25
C THR A 35 32.05 -53.66 44.78
N LYS A 36 33.19 -53.15 44.30
CA LYS A 36 33.26 -51.80 43.72
C LYS A 36 32.45 -51.68 42.41
N PHE A 37 32.39 -52.72 41.59
CA PHE A 37 31.56 -52.74 40.39
C PHE A 37 30.08 -52.82 40.73
N GLU A 38 29.68 -53.66 41.69
CA GLU A 38 28.28 -53.78 42.14
C GLU A 38 27.76 -52.45 42.69
N ASN A 39 28.53 -51.77 43.54
CA ASN A 39 28.14 -50.46 44.07
C ASN A 39 27.94 -49.41 42.96
N LYS A 40 28.83 -49.38 41.95
CA LYS A 40 28.68 -48.50 40.79
C LYS A 40 27.48 -48.84 39.93
N LEU A 41 27.10 -50.12 39.87
CA LEU A 41 25.93 -50.56 39.11
C LEU A 41 24.65 -50.03 39.76
N ILE A 42 24.57 -50.10 41.10
CA ILE A 42 23.45 -49.57 41.89
C ILE A 42 23.37 -48.04 41.73
N GLU A 43 24.48 -47.32 41.88
CA GLU A 43 24.53 -45.86 41.67
C GLU A 43 24.06 -45.47 40.26
N PHE A 44 24.42 -46.26 39.24
CA PHE A 44 23.97 -46.02 37.87
C PHE A 44 22.47 -46.29 37.68
N GLU A 45 21.95 -47.38 38.26
CA GLU A 45 20.51 -47.68 38.21
C GLU A 45 19.69 -46.58 38.90
N GLU A 46 20.12 -46.10 40.06
CA GLU A 46 19.46 -44.99 40.77
C GLU A 46 19.46 -43.70 39.95
N ALA A 47 20.60 -43.35 39.32
CA ALA A 47 20.69 -42.17 38.47
C ALA A 47 19.77 -42.25 37.23
N VAL A 48 19.66 -43.43 36.61
CA VAL A 48 18.76 -43.65 35.47
C VAL A 48 17.30 -43.56 35.91
N GLU A 49 16.94 -44.09 37.06
CA GLU A 49 15.58 -44.02 37.61
C GLU A 49 15.17 -42.55 37.89
N GLU A 50 16.10 -41.74 38.42
CA GLU A 50 15.89 -40.32 38.68
C GLU A 50 15.65 -39.51 37.39
N GLU A 51 16.50 -39.69 36.38
CA GLU A 51 16.35 -39.08 35.05
C GLU A 51 15.03 -39.49 34.39
N ILE A 52 14.64 -40.76 34.48
CA ILE A 52 13.35 -41.25 33.97
C ILE A 52 12.19 -40.56 34.68
N ASN A 53 12.29 -40.36 36.00
CA ASN A 53 11.23 -39.70 36.77
C ASN A 53 11.13 -38.21 36.45
N GLN A 54 12.25 -37.53 36.23
CA GLN A 54 12.27 -36.14 35.78
C GLN A 54 11.59 -36.00 34.41
N VAL A 55 11.96 -36.82 33.43
CA VAL A 55 11.34 -36.81 32.10
C VAL A 55 9.84 -37.15 32.17
N LYS A 56 9.42 -38.06 33.06
CA LYS A 56 7.99 -38.38 33.27
C LYS A 56 7.21 -37.18 33.79
N GLU A 57 7.78 -36.37 34.69
CA GLU A 57 7.11 -35.17 35.20
C GLU A 57 7.05 -34.06 34.14
N GLU A 58 8.12 -33.83 33.39
CA GLU A 58 8.12 -32.88 32.25
C GLU A 58 7.04 -33.26 31.21
N VAL A 59 6.95 -34.54 30.84
CA VAL A 59 5.92 -35.04 29.92
C VAL A 59 4.50 -34.91 30.51
N LYS A 60 4.33 -34.97 31.83
CA LYS A 60 3.01 -34.74 32.47
C LYS A 60 2.61 -33.26 32.40
N GLU A 61 3.54 -32.34 32.60
CA GLU A 61 3.29 -30.90 32.48
C GLU A 61 2.92 -30.53 31.04
N ASP A 62 3.70 -30.98 30.05
CA ASP A 62 3.39 -30.80 28.62
C ASP A 62 2.00 -31.36 28.26
N LYS A 63 1.66 -32.55 28.78
CA LYS A 63 0.31 -33.14 28.57
C LYS A 63 -0.80 -32.33 29.23
N LYS A 64 -0.57 -31.68 30.38
CA LYS A 64 -1.55 -30.81 31.03
C LYS A 64 -1.75 -29.53 30.22
N GLU A 65 -0.68 -28.94 29.70
CA GLU A 65 -0.78 -27.77 28.80
C GLU A 65 -1.54 -28.10 27.52
N ILE A 66 -1.23 -29.24 26.87
CA ILE A 66 -1.95 -29.71 25.68
C ILE A 66 -3.45 -29.94 25.99
N LYS A 67 -3.78 -30.56 27.13
CA LYS A 67 -5.17 -30.76 27.56
C LYS A 67 -5.90 -29.44 27.83
N ASN A 68 -5.24 -28.46 28.42
CA ASN A 68 -5.84 -27.15 28.70
C ASN A 68 -6.08 -26.36 27.41
N VAL A 69 -5.22 -26.48 26.40
CA VAL A 69 -5.44 -25.92 25.06
C VAL A 69 -6.54 -26.67 24.30
N ALA A 70 -6.64 -28.00 24.46
CA ALA A 70 -7.69 -28.80 23.84
C ALA A 70 -9.08 -28.62 24.51
N ALA A 71 -9.11 -28.25 25.80
CA ALA A 71 -10.34 -27.95 26.54
C ALA A 71 -11.04 -26.68 26.04
N THR A 72 -10.28 -25.72 25.50
CA THR A 72 -10.88 -24.74 24.58
C THR A 72 -11.09 -25.42 23.24
N LYS A 73 -12.33 -25.80 22.91
CA LYS A 73 -12.72 -26.20 21.54
C LYS A 73 -12.48 -25.02 20.60
N ILE A 74 -11.24 -24.85 20.14
CA ILE A 74 -10.89 -23.84 19.15
C ILE A 74 -11.58 -24.26 17.85
N LYS A 75 -12.64 -23.51 17.50
CA LYS A 75 -13.42 -23.79 16.31
C LYS A 75 -12.65 -23.31 15.10
N VAL A 76 -12.28 -24.26 14.24
CA VAL A 76 -11.60 -23.95 12.99
C VAL A 76 -12.53 -23.14 12.07
N PRO A 77 -12.06 -22.02 11.49
CA PRO A 77 -12.84 -21.24 10.56
C PRO A 77 -13.21 -22.06 9.33
N THR A 78 -14.45 -21.95 8.87
CA THR A 78 -14.93 -22.67 7.67
C THR A 78 -14.45 -21.97 6.40
N TYR A 79 -14.22 -22.76 5.34
CA TYR A 79 -13.80 -22.24 4.04
C TYR A 79 -14.80 -22.63 2.95
N ASP A 80 -15.36 -21.63 2.26
CA ASP A 80 -16.33 -21.82 1.17
C ASP A 80 -15.78 -21.47 -0.23
N GLY A 81 -14.50 -21.11 -0.33
CA GLY A 81 -13.86 -20.71 -1.59
C GLY A 81 -14.01 -19.24 -1.97
N LYS A 82 -14.69 -18.40 -1.17
CA LYS A 82 -14.90 -16.97 -1.50
C LYS A 82 -13.77 -16.06 -1.05
N VAL A 83 -13.14 -16.39 0.07
CA VAL A 83 -11.97 -15.67 0.57
C VAL A 83 -10.72 -16.19 -0.16
N SER A 84 -9.73 -15.33 -0.40
CA SER A 84 -8.44 -15.74 -0.96
C SER A 84 -7.85 -16.88 -0.13
N TRP A 85 -7.43 -17.94 -0.82
CA TRP A 85 -6.89 -19.14 -0.18
C TRP A 85 -5.72 -18.81 0.75
N ASN A 86 -4.78 -17.96 0.31
CA ASN A 86 -3.64 -17.52 1.12
C ASN A 86 -4.02 -16.84 2.44
N THR A 87 -5.09 -16.03 2.45
CA THR A 87 -5.57 -15.35 3.65
C THR A 87 -6.20 -16.35 4.63
N TYR A 88 -7.01 -17.27 4.12
CA TYR A 88 -7.58 -18.34 4.93
C TYR A 88 -6.50 -19.26 5.50
N LEU A 89 -5.51 -19.66 4.67
CA LEU A 89 -4.43 -20.55 5.09
C LEU A 89 -3.63 -19.95 6.25
N ARG A 90 -3.26 -18.66 6.19
CA ARG A 90 -2.59 -17.96 7.30
C ARG A 90 -3.42 -17.97 8.59
N GLN A 91 -4.73 -17.76 8.49
CA GLN A 91 -5.63 -17.82 9.65
C GLN A 91 -5.74 -19.23 10.21
N PHE A 92 -5.87 -20.24 9.34
CA PHE A 92 -5.92 -21.64 9.70
C PHE A 92 -4.63 -22.06 10.40
N GLU A 93 -3.46 -21.79 9.82
CA GLU A 93 -2.14 -22.13 10.39
C GLU A 93 -1.88 -21.47 11.74
N ALA A 94 -2.37 -20.24 11.94
CA ALA A 94 -2.30 -19.56 13.24
C ALA A 94 -3.14 -20.30 14.31
N VAL A 95 -4.29 -20.85 13.93
CA VAL A 95 -5.18 -21.62 14.81
C VAL A 95 -4.63 -23.01 15.12
N VAL A 96 -4.04 -23.69 14.13
CA VAL A 96 -3.60 -25.09 14.24
C VAL A 96 -2.09 -25.23 14.52
N ARG A 97 -1.43 -24.19 15.04
CA ARG A 97 0.04 -24.13 15.17
C ARG A 97 0.65 -25.35 15.85
N ASN A 98 -0.01 -25.87 16.88
CA ASN A 98 0.47 -26.98 17.72
C ASN A 98 -0.16 -28.34 17.37
N TRP A 99 -0.89 -28.46 16.26
CA TRP A 99 -1.59 -29.69 15.89
C TRP A 99 -0.69 -30.60 15.05
N ARG A 100 -0.92 -31.92 15.11
CA ARG A 100 -0.23 -32.89 14.24
C ARG A 100 -0.74 -32.78 12.79
N GLU A 101 0.08 -33.15 11.80
CA GLU A 101 -0.32 -33.04 10.38
C GLU A 101 -1.61 -33.82 10.07
N GLU A 102 -1.83 -34.98 10.69
CA GLU A 102 -3.06 -35.78 10.55
C GLU A 102 -4.30 -35.04 11.09
N GLU A 103 -4.16 -34.37 12.24
CA GLU A 103 -5.22 -33.59 12.86
C GLU A 103 -5.53 -32.33 12.01
N LYS A 104 -4.49 -31.70 11.43
CA LYS A 104 -4.64 -30.58 10.50
C LYS A 104 -5.39 -31.00 9.24
N ALA A 105 -5.02 -32.13 8.63
CA ALA A 105 -5.69 -32.65 7.44
C ALA A 105 -7.18 -32.89 7.70
N THR A 106 -7.48 -33.64 8.77
CA THR A 106 -8.86 -33.97 9.16
C THR A 106 -9.67 -32.72 9.43
N SER A 107 -9.09 -31.73 10.12
CA SER A 107 -9.77 -30.49 10.43
C SER A 107 -9.98 -29.59 9.21
N LEU A 108 -8.99 -29.50 8.33
CA LEU A 108 -9.10 -28.75 7.09
C LEU A 108 -10.23 -29.33 6.22
N ILE A 109 -10.25 -30.64 6.02
CA ILE A 109 -11.32 -31.36 5.30
C ILE A 109 -12.68 -31.07 5.95
N ALA A 110 -12.76 -31.14 7.28
CA ALA A 110 -13.99 -30.85 8.02
C ALA A 110 -14.41 -29.38 7.99
N ALA A 111 -13.51 -28.44 7.67
CA ALA A 111 -13.77 -27.02 7.56
C ALA A 111 -14.24 -26.59 6.16
N LEU A 112 -13.97 -27.39 5.12
CA LEU A 112 -14.39 -27.13 3.74
C LEU A 112 -15.92 -27.17 3.61
N ARG A 113 -16.49 -26.18 2.91
CA ARG A 113 -17.94 -26.05 2.65
C ARG A 113 -18.16 -25.61 1.21
N GLY A 114 -19.37 -25.84 0.71
CA GLY A 114 -19.79 -25.36 -0.61
C GLY A 114 -18.89 -25.87 -1.74
N GLU A 115 -18.51 -24.99 -2.66
CA GLU A 115 -17.71 -25.34 -3.84
C GLU A 115 -16.30 -25.84 -3.47
N ALA A 116 -15.75 -25.42 -2.33
CA ALA A 116 -14.43 -25.85 -1.89
C ALA A 116 -14.35 -27.36 -1.59
N LEU A 117 -15.48 -28.01 -1.29
CA LEU A 117 -15.54 -29.48 -1.10
C LEU A 117 -15.25 -30.24 -2.39
N GLU A 118 -15.55 -29.66 -3.56
CA GLU A 118 -15.32 -30.31 -4.85
C GLU A 118 -13.83 -30.56 -5.11
N VAL A 119 -12.92 -29.88 -4.40
CA VAL A 119 -11.48 -30.15 -4.46
C VAL A 119 -11.14 -31.54 -3.93
N LEU A 120 -11.90 -32.07 -2.95
CA LEU A 120 -11.66 -33.40 -2.41
C LEU A 120 -11.85 -34.51 -3.45
N ARG A 121 -12.72 -34.30 -4.46
CA ARG A 121 -12.90 -35.25 -5.58
C ARG A 121 -11.67 -35.37 -6.47
N THR A 122 -10.81 -34.35 -6.48
CA THR A 122 -9.57 -34.35 -7.29
C THR A 122 -8.44 -35.13 -6.62
N ILE A 123 -8.59 -35.49 -5.34
CA ILE A 123 -7.58 -36.18 -4.54
C ILE A 123 -8.02 -37.64 -4.36
N PRO A 124 -7.14 -38.64 -4.58
CA PRO A 124 -7.47 -40.05 -4.37
C PRO A 124 -7.89 -40.35 -2.92
N GLU A 125 -8.89 -41.22 -2.76
CA GLU A 125 -9.32 -41.75 -1.47
C GLU A 125 -8.19 -42.60 -0.87
N GLY A 126 -7.52 -42.09 0.17
CA GLY A 126 -6.37 -42.72 0.82
C GLY A 126 -5.07 -41.90 0.80
N SER A 127 -5.03 -40.78 0.08
CA SER A 127 -3.86 -39.87 0.05
C SER A 127 -4.25 -38.43 0.42
N GLN A 128 -5.23 -38.26 1.30
CA GLN A 128 -5.73 -36.96 1.76
C GLN A 128 -4.85 -36.38 2.89
N ASP A 129 -3.55 -36.40 2.68
CA ASP A 129 -2.61 -35.77 3.59
C ASP A 129 -2.77 -34.24 3.55
N TYR A 130 -2.37 -33.57 4.64
CA TYR A 130 -2.44 -32.11 4.73
C TYR A 130 -1.82 -31.42 3.51
N LYS A 131 -0.68 -31.94 3.03
CA LYS A 131 0.03 -31.41 1.85
C LYS A 131 -0.74 -31.61 0.55
N ALA A 132 -1.41 -32.76 0.39
CA ALA A 132 -2.21 -33.04 -0.81
C ALA A 132 -3.43 -32.12 -0.88
N VAL A 133 -4.13 -31.95 0.25
CA VAL A 133 -5.32 -31.09 0.33
C VAL A 133 -4.96 -29.63 0.13
N THR A 134 -3.90 -29.14 0.79
CA THR A 134 -3.43 -27.75 0.62
C THR A 134 -2.94 -27.49 -0.80
N SER A 135 -2.21 -28.41 -1.43
CA SER A 135 -1.78 -28.27 -2.83
C SER A 135 -2.95 -28.22 -3.81
N ALA A 136 -3.97 -29.05 -3.61
CA ALA A 136 -5.16 -29.04 -4.46
C ALA A 136 -5.98 -27.75 -4.30
N LEU A 137 -6.09 -27.23 -3.07
CA LEU A 137 -6.73 -25.94 -2.77
C LEU A 137 -5.93 -24.77 -3.35
N GLU A 138 -4.60 -24.77 -3.23
CA GLU A 138 -3.71 -23.79 -3.85
C GLU A 138 -3.85 -23.78 -5.38
N LYS A 139 -3.96 -24.95 -6.01
CA LYS A 139 -4.11 -25.04 -7.47
C LYS A 139 -5.42 -24.44 -7.97
N ARG A 140 -6.51 -24.61 -7.22
CA ARG A 140 -7.86 -24.16 -7.64
C ARG A 140 -8.20 -22.75 -7.17
N TYR A 141 -7.83 -22.40 -5.94
CA TYR A 141 -8.19 -21.15 -5.26
C TYR A 141 -6.99 -20.27 -4.92
N GLY A 142 -5.77 -20.74 -5.15
CA GLY A 142 -4.57 -19.93 -5.02
C GLY A 142 -4.52 -18.84 -6.08
N ASP A 143 -3.89 -17.74 -5.72
CA ASP A 143 -3.79 -16.50 -6.49
C ASP A 143 -2.45 -16.40 -7.25
N ALA A 144 -1.63 -17.46 -7.25
CA ALA A 144 -0.36 -17.50 -7.98
C ALA A 144 -0.52 -17.18 -9.48
N HIS A 145 -1.57 -17.71 -10.12
CA HIS A 145 -1.88 -17.44 -11.53
C HIS A 145 -2.36 -15.99 -11.78
N LEU A 146 -2.81 -15.29 -10.73
CA LEU A 146 -3.26 -13.90 -10.78
C LEU A 146 -2.13 -12.91 -10.54
N GLN A 147 -0.91 -13.37 -10.24
CA GLN A 147 0.23 -12.50 -9.95
C GLN A 147 0.45 -11.44 -11.06
N HIS A 148 0.46 -11.86 -12.32
CA HIS A 148 0.61 -10.94 -13.46
C HIS A 148 -0.57 -9.96 -13.59
N VAL A 149 -1.78 -10.38 -13.23
CA VAL A 149 -2.96 -9.53 -13.22
C VAL A 149 -2.81 -8.44 -12.14
N TYR A 150 -2.38 -8.80 -10.94
CA TYR A 150 -2.13 -7.83 -9.87
C TYR A 150 -1.00 -6.87 -10.20
N GLN A 151 0.07 -7.33 -10.87
CA GLN A 151 1.12 -6.44 -11.37
C GLN A 151 0.58 -5.42 -12.38
N ALA A 152 -0.28 -5.85 -13.30
CA ALA A 152 -0.91 -4.95 -14.28
C ALA A 152 -1.91 -3.98 -13.62
N GLN A 153 -2.69 -4.44 -12.65
CA GLN A 153 -3.61 -3.61 -11.87
C GLN A 153 -2.86 -2.56 -11.05
N LEU A 154 -1.77 -2.96 -10.37
CA LEU A 154 -0.93 -2.09 -9.56
C LEU A 154 -0.33 -0.94 -10.40
N ARG A 155 0.19 -1.24 -11.60
CA ARG A 155 0.76 -0.19 -12.50
C ARG A 155 -0.27 0.87 -12.91
N ASN A 156 -1.53 0.48 -13.04
CA ASN A 156 -2.61 1.38 -13.43
C ASN A 156 -3.37 1.95 -12.22
N ARG A 157 -2.98 1.56 -11.00
CA ARG A 157 -3.68 1.94 -9.79
C ARG A 157 -3.40 3.41 -9.48
N LYS A 158 -4.48 4.21 -9.41
CA LYS A 158 -4.45 5.61 -8.99
C LYS A 158 -5.55 5.84 -7.96
N ARG A 159 -5.30 6.68 -6.96
CA ARG A 159 -6.30 7.06 -5.93
C ARG A 159 -7.60 7.52 -6.61
N ARG A 160 -8.77 7.09 -6.17
CA ARG A 160 -10.06 7.57 -6.71
C ARG A 160 -10.46 8.90 -6.04
N PHE A 161 -11.39 9.66 -6.65
CA PHE A 161 -11.79 10.97 -6.10
C PHE A 161 -12.43 10.88 -4.72
N GLU A 162 -13.24 9.84 -4.50
CA GLU A 162 -13.97 9.61 -3.24
C GLU A 162 -13.18 8.75 -2.24
N GLU A 163 -12.00 8.27 -2.64
CA GLU A 163 -11.18 7.37 -1.83
C GLU A 163 -10.28 8.17 -0.88
N THR A 164 -10.23 7.76 0.38
CA THR A 164 -9.32 8.36 1.37
C THR A 164 -7.88 7.91 1.14
N LEU A 165 -6.91 8.67 1.63
CA LEU A 165 -5.48 8.29 1.52
C LEU A 165 -5.21 6.94 2.19
N GLN A 166 -5.86 6.66 3.31
CA GLN A 166 -5.73 5.41 4.06
C GLN A 166 -6.33 4.22 3.30
N GLN A 167 -7.52 4.38 2.71
CA GLN A 167 -8.11 3.32 1.88
C GLN A 167 -7.25 3.01 0.66
N TYR A 168 -6.70 4.07 0.04
CA TYR A 168 -5.81 3.94 -1.09
C TYR A 168 -4.51 3.21 -0.72
N GLU A 169 -3.87 3.60 0.40
CA GLU A 169 -2.67 2.95 0.93
C GLU A 169 -2.91 1.46 1.21
N ALA A 170 -3.97 1.14 1.94
CA ALA A 170 -4.31 -0.24 2.29
C ALA A 170 -4.53 -1.11 1.04
N ASP A 171 -5.19 -0.58 0.01
CA ASP A 171 -5.42 -1.29 -1.24
C ASP A 171 -4.13 -1.46 -2.07
N VAL A 172 -3.26 -0.45 -2.09
CA VAL A 172 -1.92 -0.55 -2.72
C VAL A 172 -1.09 -1.61 -2.02
N SER A 173 -0.98 -1.55 -0.69
CA SER A 173 -0.22 -2.51 0.12
C SER A 173 -0.70 -3.94 -0.12
N ARG A 174 -2.03 -4.16 -0.11
CA ARG A 174 -2.64 -5.45 -0.45
C ARG A 174 -2.25 -5.90 -1.87
N MET A 175 -2.33 -5.04 -2.88
CA MET A 175 -1.98 -5.39 -4.26
C MET A 175 -0.49 -5.70 -4.44
N VAL A 176 0.42 -5.00 -3.76
CA VAL A 176 1.86 -5.29 -3.85
C VAL A 176 2.15 -6.69 -3.32
N ASN A 177 1.57 -7.05 -2.16
CA ASN A 177 1.73 -8.38 -1.57
C ASN A 177 1.20 -9.50 -2.49
N LEU A 178 0.09 -9.26 -3.20
CA LEU A 178 -0.46 -10.21 -4.17
C LEU A 178 0.33 -10.28 -5.48
N ALA A 179 0.94 -9.16 -5.90
CA ALA A 179 1.74 -9.07 -7.12
C ALA A 179 3.16 -9.65 -6.97
N TYR A 180 3.67 -9.71 -5.74
CA TYR A 180 5.04 -10.13 -5.44
C TYR A 180 5.14 -10.98 -4.15
N PRO A 181 4.47 -12.14 -4.08
CA PRO A 181 4.41 -12.96 -2.85
C PRO A 181 5.77 -13.53 -2.43
N THR A 182 6.71 -13.69 -3.36
CA THR A 182 8.06 -14.24 -3.10
C THR A 182 9.13 -13.16 -2.92
N ALA A 183 8.78 -11.88 -3.03
CA ALA A 183 9.76 -10.80 -2.93
C ALA A 183 10.19 -10.55 -1.46
N PRO A 184 11.44 -10.15 -1.21
CA PRO A 184 11.88 -9.73 0.12
C PRO A 184 11.07 -8.54 0.65
N ALA A 185 10.88 -8.47 1.97
CA ALA A 185 10.09 -7.42 2.62
C ALA A 185 10.57 -6.00 2.28
N GLU A 186 11.88 -5.79 2.18
CA GLU A 186 12.46 -4.50 1.77
C GLU A 186 12.05 -4.08 0.36
N VAL A 187 12.00 -5.03 -0.58
CA VAL A 187 11.55 -4.79 -1.95
C VAL A 187 10.05 -4.50 -1.99
N ILE A 188 9.26 -5.22 -1.19
CA ILE A 188 7.81 -4.99 -1.07
C ILE A 188 7.53 -3.57 -0.55
N GLU A 189 8.25 -3.11 0.49
CA GLU A 189 8.10 -1.74 1.00
C GLU A 189 8.46 -0.70 -0.07
N GLN A 190 9.58 -0.87 -0.75
CA GLN A 190 9.99 0.06 -1.81
C GLN A 190 8.98 0.12 -2.96
N LEU A 191 8.46 -1.03 -3.40
CA LEU A 191 7.40 -1.10 -4.42
C LEU A 191 6.10 -0.47 -3.94
N SER A 192 5.77 -0.64 -2.66
CA SER A 192 4.57 -0.08 -2.02
C SER A 192 4.65 1.45 -1.98
N VAL A 193 5.78 2.01 -1.52
CA VAL A 193 6.03 3.46 -1.53
C VAL A 193 5.94 4.02 -2.95
N ASN A 194 6.66 3.43 -3.91
CA ASN A 194 6.66 3.91 -5.29
C ASN A 194 5.27 3.90 -5.91
N SER A 195 4.54 2.78 -5.77
CA SER A 195 3.18 2.62 -6.31
C SER A 195 2.20 3.59 -5.66
N PHE A 196 2.30 3.78 -4.33
CA PHE A 196 1.49 4.75 -3.61
C PHE A 196 1.71 6.16 -4.16
N VAL A 197 2.97 6.61 -4.20
CA VAL A 197 3.33 7.96 -4.65
C VAL A 197 2.96 8.18 -6.12
N ASP A 198 3.21 7.22 -7.01
CA ASP A 198 2.88 7.33 -8.44
C ASP A 198 1.38 7.46 -8.70
N GLY A 199 0.54 6.82 -7.89
CA GLY A 199 -0.92 6.91 -8.04
C GLY A 199 -1.61 8.05 -7.29
N LEU A 200 -0.87 8.92 -6.59
CA LEU A 200 -1.43 10.15 -5.98
C LEU A 200 -1.87 11.15 -7.07
N ARG A 201 -3.14 11.55 -7.05
CA ARG A 201 -3.71 12.47 -8.06
C ARG A 201 -3.37 13.95 -7.86
N ASP A 202 -3.25 14.40 -6.62
CA ASP A 202 -2.94 15.80 -6.35
C ASP A 202 -1.46 16.05 -6.66
N PRO A 203 -1.13 16.88 -7.66
CA PRO A 203 0.24 17.05 -8.14
C PRO A 203 1.16 17.64 -7.08
N GLU A 204 0.63 18.49 -6.18
CA GLU A 204 1.40 19.12 -5.11
C GLU A 204 1.73 18.11 -4.02
N ILE A 205 0.74 17.31 -3.58
CA ILE A 205 0.96 16.23 -2.62
C ILE A 205 1.92 15.19 -3.21
N ASN A 206 1.72 14.78 -4.47
CA ASN A 206 2.59 13.81 -5.16
C ASN A 206 4.05 14.29 -5.19
N GLN A 207 4.28 15.54 -5.61
CA GLN A 207 5.63 16.10 -5.71
C GLN A 207 6.32 16.20 -4.35
N LEU A 208 5.64 16.70 -3.32
CA LEU A 208 6.20 16.86 -1.99
C LEU A 208 6.54 15.50 -1.35
N VAL A 209 5.63 14.53 -1.46
CA VAL A 209 5.85 13.18 -0.92
C VAL A 209 6.98 12.47 -1.67
N ARG A 210 7.09 12.67 -2.99
CA ARG A 210 8.19 12.09 -3.79
C ARG A 210 9.57 12.61 -3.38
N LEU A 211 9.67 13.90 -3.03
CA LEU A 211 10.93 14.53 -2.65
C LEU A 211 11.45 14.07 -1.28
N ALA A 212 10.56 13.64 -0.38
CA ALA A 212 10.93 13.24 0.97
C ALA A 212 11.59 11.85 1.09
N ARG A 213 11.56 11.02 0.03
CA ARG A 213 12.26 9.71 -0.04
C ARG A 213 11.98 8.79 1.16
N HIS A 214 10.69 8.54 1.41
CA HIS A 214 10.22 7.65 2.48
C HIS A 214 10.77 6.23 2.33
N LYS A 215 11.01 5.57 3.46
CA LYS A 215 11.44 4.16 3.49
C LYS A 215 10.26 3.20 3.56
N THR A 216 9.16 3.64 4.19
CA THR A 216 7.96 2.84 4.37
C THR A 216 6.73 3.52 3.78
N ILE A 217 5.75 2.72 3.36
CA ILE A 217 4.48 3.26 2.84
C ILE A 217 3.71 4.05 3.92
N SER A 218 3.84 3.63 5.19
CA SER A 218 3.26 4.32 6.35
C SER A 218 3.80 5.74 6.53
N GLU A 219 5.12 5.95 6.38
CA GLU A 219 5.73 7.29 6.42
C GLU A 219 5.20 8.17 5.28
N ALA A 220 5.12 7.62 4.06
CA ALA A 220 4.60 8.33 2.89
C ALA A 220 3.12 8.72 3.08
N LEU A 221 2.31 7.85 3.70
CA LEU A 221 0.92 8.12 4.05
C LEU A 221 0.82 9.24 5.09
N ALA A 222 1.63 9.18 6.16
CA ALA A 222 1.62 10.20 7.21
C ALA A 222 1.92 11.60 6.63
N GLN A 223 2.96 11.72 5.80
CA GLN A 223 3.28 12.99 5.18
C GLN A 223 2.20 13.44 4.18
N ALA A 224 1.64 12.52 3.39
CA ALA A 224 0.53 12.86 2.49
C ALA A 224 -0.69 13.41 3.26
N LEU A 225 -0.99 12.84 4.43
CA LEU A 225 -2.06 13.31 5.31
C LEU A 225 -1.75 14.68 5.90
N GLU A 226 -0.52 14.93 6.34
CA GLU A 226 -0.09 16.23 6.85
C GLU A 226 -0.23 17.32 5.78
N ILE A 227 0.21 17.06 4.56
CA ILE A 227 0.09 18.00 3.44
C ILE A 227 -1.38 18.22 3.09
N GLU A 228 -2.21 17.16 3.05
CA GLU A 228 -3.64 17.29 2.77
C GLU A 228 -4.35 18.12 3.85
N ALA A 229 -3.98 17.94 5.13
CA ALA A 229 -4.48 18.70 6.26
C ALA A 229 -4.01 20.16 6.21
N ALA A 230 -2.72 20.40 5.97
CA ALA A 230 -2.15 21.75 5.83
C ALA A 230 -2.77 22.50 4.65
N LYS A 231 -3.05 21.81 3.53
CA LYS A 231 -3.72 22.36 2.35
C LYS A 231 -5.19 22.67 2.61
N LYS A 232 -5.89 21.81 3.34
CA LYS A 232 -7.26 22.11 3.82
C LYS A 232 -7.22 23.34 4.72
N ALA A 233 -6.33 23.38 5.72
CA ALA A 233 -6.18 24.50 6.64
C ALA A 233 -5.78 25.80 5.94
N SER A 234 -4.87 25.77 4.96
CA SER A 234 -4.42 26.96 4.23
C SER A 234 -5.48 27.48 3.26
N ARG A 235 -6.32 26.61 2.67
CA ARG A 235 -7.52 27.01 1.94
C ARG A 235 -8.52 27.77 2.83
N PHE A 236 -8.57 27.45 4.13
CA PHE A 236 -9.36 28.20 5.11
C PHE A 236 -8.61 29.39 5.73
N ALA A 237 -7.27 29.41 5.69
CA ALA A 237 -6.42 30.47 6.23
C ALA A 237 -6.28 31.68 5.29
N ILE A 238 -6.64 31.56 4.01
CA ILE A 238 -6.91 32.72 3.15
C ILE A 238 -8.32 33.25 3.48
N HIS A 239 -8.49 33.70 4.73
CA HIS A 239 -9.53 34.66 5.09
C HIS A 239 -8.83 36.03 5.15
N PRO A 240 -9.28 37.04 4.40
CA PRO A 240 -8.73 38.39 4.52
C PRO A 240 -8.90 38.85 5.97
N TYR A 241 -7.83 39.40 6.54
CA TYR A 241 -7.79 40.31 7.69
C TYR A 241 -9.17 40.53 8.36
N GLN A 242 -9.45 39.78 9.43
CA GLN A 242 -10.62 39.99 10.27
C GLN A 242 -10.46 41.30 11.05
N GLY A 243 -11.10 42.36 10.56
CA GLY A 243 -11.53 43.49 11.37
C GLY A 243 -12.96 43.26 11.85
N ARG A 244 -13.12 42.69 13.05
CA ARG A 244 -14.30 42.67 13.93
C ARG A 244 -15.64 42.12 13.41
N ASP A 245 -16.02 41.01 14.05
CA ASP A 245 -17.34 40.64 14.58
C ASP A 245 -18.57 40.71 13.66
N LYS A 246 -19.01 39.51 13.22
CA LYS A 246 -20.38 39.01 13.42
C LYS A 246 -20.47 37.54 12.97
N LYS A 247 -21.01 36.68 13.84
CA LYS A 247 -21.47 35.32 13.48
C LYS A 247 -22.49 35.44 12.35
N MET A 248 -22.21 34.90 11.16
CA MET A 248 -23.21 34.81 10.09
C MET A 248 -23.30 33.38 9.58
N LYS A 249 -24.48 32.78 9.79
CA LYS A 249 -24.85 31.44 9.32
C LYS A 249 -24.90 31.46 7.79
N THR A 250 -24.36 30.42 7.18
CA THR A 250 -24.26 30.23 5.73
C THR A 250 -25.61 29.86 5.12
N THR A 251 -26.17 30.74 4.30
CA THR A 251 -27.13 30.43 3.22
C THR A 251 -26.59 31.04 1.92
N ASP A 252 -26.91 30.42 0.78
CA ASP A 252 -26.26 30.64 -0.53
C ASP A 252 -26.34 32.07 -1.10
N GLY A 253 -27.16 32.96 -0.51
CA GLY A 253 -27.15 34.40 -0.82
C GLY A 253 -25.86 35.11 -0.37
N ASN A 254 -25.17 34.59 0.65
CA ASN A 254 -24.03 35.28 1.26
C ASN A 254 -22.76 35.27 0.40
N LEU A 255 -22.59 34.28 -0.48
CA LEU A 255 -21.38 34.19 -1.32
C LEU A 255 -21.36 35.26 -2.42
N ILE A 256 -22.54 35.63 -2.92
CA ILE A 256 -22.71 36.60 -4.01
C ILE A 256 -22.63 38.03 -3.48
N ASP A 257 -23.20 38.30 -2.30
CA ASP A 257 -23.06 39.59 -1.62
C ASP A 257 -21.60 39.86 -1.21
N LEU A 258 -20.88 38.84 -0.74
CA LEU A 258 -19.44 38.90 -0.46
C LEU A 258 -18.63 39.21 -1.73
N LEU A 259 -19.02 38.64 -2.87
CA LEU A 259 -18.36 38.90 -4.16
C LEU A 259 -18.58 40.34 -4.65
N LEU A 260 -19.80 40.87 -4.48
CA LEU A 260 -20.15 42.24 -4.85
C LEU A 260 -19.42 43.27 -3.97
N GLU A 261 -19.27 42.98 -2.69
CA GLU A 261 -18.54 43.82 -1.75
C GLU A 261 -17.03 43.85 -2.05
N LEU A 262 -16.44 42.69 -2.42
CA LEU A 262 -15.05 42.60 -2.90
C LEU A 262 -14.82 43.45 -4.17
N LEU A 263 -15.75 43.40 -5.14
CA LEU A 263 -15.66 44.19 -6.37
C LEU A 263 -15.76 45.71 -6.10
N GLN A 264 -16.56 46.10 -5.10
CA GLN A 264 -16.66 47.50 -4.66
C GLN A 264 -15.36 47.98 -3.96
N GLN A 265 -14.71 47.12 -3.18
CA GLN A 265 -13.40 47.44 -2.55
C GLN A 265 -12.28 47.60 -3.59
N PHE A 266 -12.32 46.85 -4.69
CA PHE A 266 -11.41 47.05 -5.83
C PHE A 266 -11.65 48.40 -6.53
N LYS A 267 -12.90 48.87 -6.62
CA LYS A 267 -13.24 50.21 -7.15
C LYS A 267 -12.66 51.34 -6.31
N ASN A 268 -12.66 51.17 -4.98
CA ASN A 268 -12.18 52.16 -4.02
C ASN A 268 -10.66 52.14 -3.82
N GLY A 269 -9.94 51.24 -4.49
CA GLY A 269 -8.47 51.15 -4.44
C GLY A 269 -7.89 50.64 -3.12
N GLN A 270 -8.73 50.06 -2.26
CA GLN A 270 -8.35 49.66 -0.89
C GLN A 270 -7.48 48.40 -0.83
N ASN A 271 -7.41 47.62 -1.91
CA ASN A 271 -6.63 46.36 -2.01
C ASN A 271 -5.55 46.39 -3.11
N LEU A 272 -5.03 47.57 -3.45
CA LEU A 272 -3.90 47.73 -4.37
C LEU A 272 -2.70 48.17 -3.53
N GLY A 273 -1.85 47.21 -3.13
CA GLY A 273 -0.66 47.47 -2.33
C GLY A 273 0.10 48.71 -2.80
N ARG A 274 0.56 49.54 -1.86
CA ARG A 274 1.24 50.81 -2.15
C ARG A 274 2.73 50.57 -2.37
N CYS A 275 3.37 51.38 -3.22
CA CYS A 275 4.83 51.41 -3.27
C CYS A 275 5.41 52.16 -2.06
N ALA A 276 6.74 52.12 -1.87
CA ALA A 276 7.43 52.79 -0.77
C ALA A 276 7.19 54.33 -0.75
N GLU A 277 6.86 54.92 -1.89
CA GLU A 277 6.50 56.35 -2.03
C GLU A 277 4.99 56.64 -1.91
N GLY A 278 4.18 55.63 -1.54
CA GLY A 278 2.77 55.82 -1.18
C GLY A 278 1.74 55.78 -2.32
N HIS A 279 2.16 55.60 -3.59
CA HIS A 279 1.26 55.53 -4.74
C HIS A 279 0.40 54.26 -4.73
N VAL A 280 -0.86 54.39 -5.16
CA VAL A 280 -1.73 53.24 -5.46
C VAL A 280 -1.20 52.54 -6.71
N ARG A 281 -0.95 51.22 -6.65
CA ARG A 281 -0.27 50.40 -7.68
C ARG A 281 -0.63 50.69 -9.15
N ARG A 282 -1.88 51.06 -9.48
CA ARG A 282 -2.32 51.39 -10.85
C ARG A 282 -1.89 52.78 -11.37
N ARG A 283 -1.44 53.66 -10.47
CA ARG A 283 -1.04 55.06 -10.74
C ARG A 283 0.44 55.28 -10.43
N CYS A 284 1.22 54.21 -10.23
CA CYS A 284 2.65 54.30 -10.03
C CYS A 284 3.36 54.52 -11.37
N PRO A 285 4.08 55.63 -11.57
CA PRO A 285 4.74 55.94 -12.83
C PRO A 285 5.91 54.99 -13.15
N GLN A 286 6.44 54.27 -12.15
CA GLN A 286 7.63 53.40 -12.30
C GLN A 286 7.30 51.91 -12.52
N THR A 287 6.08 51.43 -12.25
CA THR A 287 5.72 50.00 -12.34
C THR A 287 4.53 49.73 -13.26
N GLY A 288 4.38 50.53 -14.32
CA GLY A 288 3.26 50.43 -15.27
C GLY A 288 3.27 49.20 -16.19
N SER A 289 4.28 48.32 -16.16
CA SER A 289 4.47 47.30 -17.21
C SER A 289 4.44 45.84 -16.77
N LEU A 290 4.35 45.50 -15.49
CA LEU A 290 4.40 44.09 -15.08
C LEU A 290 3.36 43.76 -14.00
N LEU A 291 2.26 43.14 -14.44
CA LEU A 291 1.59 41.96 -13.86
C LEU A 291 0.08 41.98 -14.17
N LYS A 292 -0.36 40.99 -14.96
CA LYS A 292 -1.77 40.62 -15.13
C LYS A 292 -2.34 40.23 -13.77
N VAL A 293 -3.27 41.02 -13.24
CA VAL A 293 -4.14 40.54 -12.15
C VAL A 293 -5.11 39.53 -12.78
N PRO A 294 -5.18 38.26 -12.33
CA PRO A 294 -6.15 37.32 -12.87
C PRO A 294 -7.56 37.82 -12.48
N GLY A 295 -8.31 38.29 -13.47
CA GLY A 295 -9.73 38.55 -13.30
C GLY A 295 -10.52 37.24 -13.18
N PRO A 296 -11.81 37.31 -12.77
CA PRO A 296 -12.65 36.12 -12.69
C PRO A 296 -12.72 35.41 -14.05
N SER A 297 -12.69 34.07 -14.00
CA SER A 297 -12.77 33.23 -15.19
C SER A 297 -14.08 33.45 -15.95
N THR A 298 -14.07 33.18 -17.25
CA THR A 298 -15.25 33.30 -18.13
C THR A 298 -16.43 32.46 -17.66
N SER A 299 -16.17 31.38 -16.91
CA SER A 299 -17.19 30.52 -16.32
C SER A 299 -17.89 31.19 -15.13
N GLN A 300 -17.11 31.84 -14.25
CA GLN A 300 -17.63 32.61 -13.11
C GLN A 300 -18.51 33.78 -13.58
N VAL A 301 -18.11 34.46 -14.66
CA VAL A 301 -18.90 35.54 -15.27
C VAL A 301 -20.25 35.05 -15.80
N ARG A 302 -20.30 33.86 -16.40
CA ARG A 302 -21.55 33.28 -16.90
C ARG A 302 -22.50 32.90 -15.76
N GLN A 303 -21.98 32.33 -14.68
CA GLN A 303 -22.80 31.98 -13.51
C GLN A 303 -23.43 33.23 -12.87
N ILE A 304 -22.68 34.32 -12.76
CA ILE A 304 -23.19 35.60 -12.25
C ILE A 304 -24.33 36.13 -13.13
N ARG A 305 -24.20 36.07 -14.46
CA ARG A 305 -25.26 36.52 -15.40
C ARG A 305 -26.54 35.70 -15.34
N VAL A 306 -26.42 34.38 -15.16
CA VAL A 306 -27.59 33.50 -15.05
C VAL A 306 -28.37 33.85 -13.77
N TYR A 307 -27.66 34.05 -12.67
CA TYR A 307 -28.24 34.39 -11.38
C TYR A 307 -28.92 35.78 -11.36
N THR A 308 -28.30 36.80 -11.96
CA THR A 308 -28.90 38.16 -12.02
C THR A 308 -30.11 38.26 -12.95
N ARG A 309 -30.20 37.39 -13.98
CA ARG A 309 -31.39 37.29 -14.83
C ARG A 309 -32.58 36.66 -14.12
N GLN A 310 -32.33 35.70 -13.24
CA GLN A 310 -33.35 34.96 -12.51
C GLN A 310 -33.93 35.75 -11.33
N ASN A 311 -33.16 36.69 -10.76
CA ASN A 311 -33.58 37.52 -9.63
C ASN A 311 -33.78 38.98 -10.09
N GLN A 312 -34.98 39.32 -10.59
CA GLN A 312 -35.35 40.65 -11.09
C GLN A 312 -35.57 41.68 -9.97
N ASP A 313 -34.55 41.96 -9.18
CA ASP A 313 -34.63 43.00 -8.15
C ASP A 313 -34.11 44.35 -8.66
N VAL A 314 -34.80 45.45 -8.36
CA VAL A 314 -34.50 46.80 -8.91
C VAL A 314 -33.09 47.29 -8.51
N LYS A 315 -32.54 46.79 -7.39
CA LYS A 315 -31.14 47.03 -6.96
C LYS A 315 -30.09 46.37 -7.87
N MET A 316 -30.43 45.28 -8.55
CA MET A 316 -29.56 44.56 -9.50
C MET A 316 -29.53 45.17 -10.92
N LYS A 317 -30.44 46.09 -11.27
CA LYS A 317 -30.32 46.83 -12.56
C LYS A 317 -29.03 47.65 -12.61
N LYS A 318 -28.57 48.18 -11.47
CA LYS A 318 -27.29 48.90 -11.34
C LYS A 318 -26.07 47.97 -11.44
N THR A 319 -26.21 46.68 -11.11
CA THR A 319 -25.13 45.69 -11.25
C THR A 319 -25.04 45.16 -12.69
N HIS A 320 -26.16 45.11 -13.41
CA HIS A 320 -26.19 44.81 -14.85
C HIS A 320 -25.48 45.92 -15.66
N THR A 321 -25.75 47.19 -15.35
CA THR A 321 -24.99 48.31 -15.95
C THR A 321 -23.52 48.31 -15.52
N TYR A 322 -23.17 47.84 -14.32
CA TYR A 322 -21.77 47.74 -13.87
C TYR A 322 -20.97 46.65 -14.62
N LEU A 323 -21.57 45.47 -14.85
CA LEU A 323 -20.97 44.41 -15.66
C LEU A 323 -20.92 44.78 -17.15
N ASP A 324 -21.85 45.60 -17.64
CA ASP A 324 -21.82 46.07 -19.03
C ASP A 324 -20.95 47.35 -19.21
N ASP A 325 -20.75 48.21 -18.21
CA ASP A 325 -19.92 49.43 -18.35
C ASP A 325 -18.45 49.21 -18.01
N TRP A 326 -18.12 48.30 -17.08
CA TRP A 326 -16.73 48.05 -16.67
C TRP A 326 -16.15 46.80 -17.32
N MET A 327 -16.96 45.75 -17.45
CA MET A 327 -16.52 44.47 -17.98
C MET A 327 -16.64 44.40 -19.50
N TYR A 328 -17.59 45.09 -20.14
CA TYR A 328 -17.66 45.15 -21.61
C TYR A 328 -16.44 45.85 -22.21
N PRO A 329 -15.88 46.97 -21.72
CA PRO A 329 -14.61 47.48 -22.25
C PRO A 329 -13.40 46.56 -22.04
N ILE A 330 -13.38 45.72 -21.00
CA ILE A 330 -12.30 44.76 -20.72
C ILE A 330 -12.44 43.51 -21.59
N LEU A 331 -13.66 42.98 -21.74
CA LEU A 331 -13.99 41.88 -22.63
C LEU A 331 -13.95 42.29 -24.10
N GLU A 332 -14.35 43.52 -24.43
CA GLU A 332 -14.24 44.14 -25.75
C GLU A 332 -12.78 44.49 -26.05
N LYS A 333 -11.94 44.86 -25.06
CA LYS A 333 -10.48 44.95 -25.25
C LYS A 333 -9.85 43.59 -25.48
N ASN A 334 -10.28 42.53 -24.79
CA ASN A 334 -9.78 41.16 -25.02
C ASN A 334 -10.32 40.57 -26.32
N ARG A 335 -11.56 40.91 -26.71
CA ARG A 335 -12.20 40.57 -27.98
C ARG A 335 -11.65 41.41 -29.13
N ARG A 336 -11.24 42.66 -28.91
CA ARG A 336 -10.47 43.50 -29.85
C ARG A 336 -9.00 43.13 -29.85
N HIS A 337 -8.42 42.52 -28.82
CA HIS A 337 -7.11 41.85 -28.95
C HIS A 337 -7.23 40.56 -29.76
N SER A 338 -8.36 39.86 -29.64
CA SER A 338 -8.69 38.71 -30.49
C SER A 338 -9.13 39.08 -31.91
N LYS A 339 -9.69 40.29 -32.13
CA LYS A 339 -10.18 40.78 -33.44
C LYS A 339 -9.28 41.84 -34.11
N ASN A 340 -8.37 42.49 -33.38
CA ASN A 340 -7.24 43.30 -33.90
C ASN A 340 -5.96 42.47 -34.00
N SER A 341 -6.05 41.15 -33.89
CA SER A 341 -5.14 40.26 -34.63
C SER A 341 -5.52 40.27 -36.12
N THR A 342 -5.67 41.45 -36.70
CA THR A 342 -5.56 41.64 -38.14
C THR A 342 -4.13 42.02 -38.42
N PHE A 343 -3.40 41.03 -38.92
CA PHE A 343 -2.35 41.23 -39.91
C PHE A 343 -1.15 42.07 -39.46
N ASN A 344 -0.22 41.43 -38.78
CA ASN A 344 1.18 41.58 -39.19
C ASN A 344 1.57 40.33 -40.00
N LYS A 345 1.44 40.51 -41.32
CA LYS A 345 2.19 39.87 -42.42
C LYS A 345 2.35 38.35 -42.37
N THR A 346 1.57 37.69 -43.23
CA THR A 346 2.11 36.84 -44.31
C THR A 346 3.61 36.58 -44.26
N ARG A 347 4.01 35.43 -43.70
CA ARG A 347 5.12 34.62 -44.22
C ARG A 347 4.78 33.14 -44.01
N GLY A 348 4.52 32.43 -45.11
CA GLY A 348 4.71 30.97 -45.19
C GLY A 348 3.48 30.06 -45.20
N ILE A 349 2.23 30.54 -45.12
CA ILE A 349 1.07 29.66 -45.26
C ILE A 349 0.71 29.52 -46.74
N ARG A 350 0.96 28.32 -47.28
CA ARG A 350 0.75 27.92 -48.68
C ARG A 350 -0.48 27.01 -48.77
N CYS A 351 -1.39 27.29 -49.71
CA CYS A 351 -2.59 26.50 -49.92
C CYS A 351 -2.24 25.11 -50.48
N TRP A 352 -2.73 24.04 -49.85
CA TRP A 352 -2.45 22.65 -50.26
C TRP A 352 -3.18 22.21 -51.55
N THR A 353 -4.08 23.02 -52.09
CA THR A 353 -4.84 22.70 -53.31
C THR A 353 -4.32 23.46 -54.54
N CYS A 354 -3.95 24.73 -54.40
CA CYS A 354 -3.44 25.53 -55.52
C CYS A 354 -2.00 26.01 -55.37
N GLY A 355 -1.34 25.74 -54.24
CA GLY A 355 0.04 26.16 -53.99
C GLY A 355 0.24 27.66 -53.77
N ALA A 356 -0.81 28.49 -53.83
CA ALA A 356 -0.71 29.92 -53.60
C ALA A 356 -0.63 30.28 -52.11
N GLU A 357 0.15 31.30 -51.77
CA GLU A 357 0.33 31.76 -50.39
C GLU A 357 -0.80 32.70 -49.95
N GLY A 358 -1.09 32.72 -48.65
CA GLY A 358 -2.04 33.66 -48.04
C GLY A 358 -3.44 33.11 -47.76
N HIS A 359 -3.74 31.86 -48.09
CA HIS A 359 -5.01 31.20 -47.73
C HIS A 359 -4.84 29.68 -47.50
N LEU A 360 -5.81 29.08 -46.78
CA LEU A 360 -5.88 27.63 -46.53
C LEU A 360 -6.85 26.95 -47.52
N ARG A 361 -6.73 25.63 -47.70
CA ARG A 361 -7.58 24.82 -48.60
C ARG A 361 -9.09 25.10 -48.47
N SER A 362 -9.57 25.31 -47.24
CA SER A 362 -10.99 25.58 -46.95
C SER A 362 -11.50 26.93 -47.46
N ARG A 363 -10.61 27.80 -47.94
CA ARG A 363 -10.93 29.12 -48.49
C ARG A 363 -10.26 29.32 -49.86
N CYS A 364 -9.98 28.23 -50.57
CA CYS A 364 -9.38 28.30 -51.88
C CYS A 364 -10.42 28.75 -52.91
N PRO A 365 -10.21 29.88 -53.61
CA PRO A 365 -11.16 30.37 -54.61
C PRO A 365 -11.29 29.44 -55.84
N GLN A 366 -10.40 28.46 -55.99
CA GLN A 366 -10.45 27.44 -57.04
C GLN A 366 -11.19 26.15 -56.61
N SER A 367 -11.66 26.04 -55.36
CA SER A 367 -12.32 24.81 -54.88
C SER A 367 -13.81 24.71 -55.25
N ASN A 368 -14.33 25.66 -56.04
CA ASN A 368 -15.75 25.75 -56.39
C ASN A 368 -16.01 25.88 -57.90
N SER A 369 -15.10 25.35 -58.71
CA SER A 369 -15.35 25.07 -60.12
C SER A 369 -14.98 23.62 -60.39
N ASP A 370 -15.99 22.87 -60.82
CA ASP A 370 -15.95 21.57 -61.47
C ASP A 370 -15.93 20.37 -60.52
N GLY A 371 -17.14 19.88 -60.28
CA GLY A 371 -17.36 18.59 -59.66
C GLY A 371 -16.94 17.47 -60.58
N GLU A 372 -16.31 16.46 -59.99
CA GLU A 372 -16.53 15.06 -60.33
C GLU A 372 -16.03 14.22 -59.15
N ASN A 373 -16.97 13.51 -58.56
CA ASN A 373 -16.68 12.43 -57.62
C ASN A 373 -16.54 11.15 -58.45
N PRO A 374 -15.36 10.51 -58.42
CA PRO A 374 -15.33 9.06 -58.40
C PRO A 374 -14.52 8.66 -57.15
N GLY A 375 -15.13 7.95 -56.21
CA GLY A 375 -15.31 6.52 -56.38
C GLY A 375 -14.34 5.83 -55.42
N GLY A 376 -14.88 5.16 -54.41
CA GLY A 376 -14.08 4.47 -53.42
C GLY A 376 -13.26 3.34 -54.02
N SER A 377 -12.24 2.92 -53.28
CA SER A 377 -11.83 1.53 -53.21
C SER A 377 -10.84 1.36 -52.07
N TYR A 378 -11.06 0.29 -51.31
CA TYR A 378 -10.06 -0.44 -50.52
C TYR A 378 -8.70 -0.52 -51.22
N ILE A 379 -7.64 -0.65 -50.41
CA ILE A 379 -6.67 -1.76 -50.50
C ILE A 379 -5.86 -1.84 -49.19
N THR A 380 -5.99 -2.99 -48.57
CA THR A 380 -5.06 -3.65 -47.65
C THR A 380 -3.76 -3.99 -48.40
N ILE A 381 -2.59 -3.62 -47.88
CA ILE A 381 -1.47 -4.50 -47.47
C ILE A 381 -0.70 -3.75 -46.40
#